data_AF-X6GEA7-F1
#
_entry.id   AF-X6GEA7-F1
#
_cell.length_a   1.000
_cell.length_b   1.000
_cell.length_c   1.000
_cell.angle_alpha   90.00
_cell.angle_beta   90.00
_cell.angle_gamma   90.00
#
_symmetry.space_group_name_H-M   'P 1'
#
loop_
_entity.id
_entity.type
_entity.pdbx_description
1 polymer ?
#
loop_
_entity_poly.entity_id
_entity_poly.type
_entity_poly.pdbx_seq_one_letter_code
_entity_poly.pdbx_strand_id
1 'polypeptide(L)'
;MPDRTISPLPLSAIAWTDWRLHATYEPALARFTHLEISDVRGGESFLRVPLRQGDIVVGDRAYGRAPSLEKVVSAGADFIVRTGWKTSVRLTTGRATGRLERHL
;
A
#
# COMPACT_ATOMS: atom_id res chain seq x y z
N MET A 1 27.04 -27.48 37.68
CA MET A 1 25.94 -26.72 37.04
C MET A 1 26.47 -25.32 36.76
N PRO A 2 26.75 -24.90 35.51
CA PRO A 2 27.09 -23.51 35.27
C PRO A 2 25.80 -22.67 35.29
N ASP A 3 25.81 -21.69 36.18
CA ASP A 3 24.92 -20.53 36.22
C ASP A 3 24.86 -19.87 34.84
N ARG A 4 23.68 -19.90 34.20
CA ARG A 4 23.39 -19.13 32.99
C ARG A 4 22.85 -17.77 33.42
N THR A 5 23.74 -16.89 33.86
CA THR A 5 23.41 -15.48 34.01
C THR A 5 23.26 -14.91 32.60
N ILE A 6 22.02 -14.72 32.14
CA ILE A 6 21.73 -14.00 30.91
C ILE A 6 22.14 -12.55 31.15
N SER A 7 23.26 -12.14 30.57
CA SER A 7 23.66 -10.74 30.54
C SER A 7 22.56 -9.93 29.82
N PRO A 8 21.97 -8.90 30.43
CA PRO A 8 20.97 -8.10 29.75
C PRO A 8 21.66 -7.35 28.61
N LEU A 9 21.27 -7.66 27.37
CA LEU A 9 21.64 -6.84 26.22
C LEU A 9 21.22 -5.38 26.50
N PRO A 10 22.03 -4.39 26.12
CA PRO A 10 21.70 -2.99 26.37
C PRO A 10 20.35 -2.68 25.71
N LEU A 11 19.45 -2.01 26.46
CA LEU A 11 18.11 -1.63 25.99
C LEU A 11 18.12 -0.76 24.71
N SER A 12 19.30 -0.28 24.30
CA SER A 12 19.53 0.44 23.03
C SER A 12 19.72 -0.47 21.81
N ALA A 13 19.82 -1.81 21.97
CA ALA A 13 20.12 -2.75 20.89
C ALA A 13 18.89 -3.52 20.34
N ILE A 14 17.71 -3.33 20.93
CA ILE A 14 16.47 -3.77 20.30
C ILE A 14 15.96 -2.58 19.48
N ALA A 15 16.50 -2.40 18.27
CA ALA A 15 15.95 -1.46 17.32
C ALA A 15 14.65 -2.06 16.76
N TRP A 16 13.56 -1.91 17.50
CA TRP A 16 12.19 -2.37 17.12
C TRP A 16 11.72 -1.82 15.76
N THR A 17 12.47 -0.89 15.19
CA THR A 17 12.19 -0.25 13.91
C THR A 17 12.70 -1.02 12.71
N ASP A 18 13.52 -2.07 12.84
CA ASP A 18 14.18 -2.74 11.71
C ASP A 18 13.23 -3.50 10.78
N TRP A 19 12.03 -3.84 11.27
CA TRP A 19 11.03 -4.61 10.55
C TRP A 19 9.70 -3.87 10.47
N ARG A 20 9.00 -4.04 9.35
CA ARG A 20 7.66 -3.49 9.09
C ARG A 20 6.70 -4.59 8.71
N LEU A 21 5.53 -4.59 9.35
CA LEU A 21 4.38 -5.38 8.92
C LEU A 21 3.49 -4.51 8.03
N HIS A 22 3.21 -4.98 6.82
CA HIS A 22 2.24 -4.41 5.90
C HIS A 22 1.00 -5.29 5.92
N ALA A 23 -0.16 -4.70 6.14
CA ALA A 23 -1.41 -5.44 6.29
C ALA A 23 -2.50 -4.86 5.41
N THR A 24 -3.14 -5.71 4.61
CA THR A 24 -4.34 -5.35 3.85
C THR A 24 -5.57 -5.81 4.60
N TYR A 25 -6.42 -4.85 4.96
CA TYR A 25 -7.70 -5.10 5.60
C TYR A 25 -8.83 -4.97 4.58
N GLU A 26 -9.71 -5.97 4.54
CA GLU A 26 -10.88 -6.03 3.66
C GLU A 26 -12.13 -5.70 4.46
N PRO A 27 -12.71 -4.50 4.32
CA PRO A 27 -13.88 -4.10 5.11
C PRO A 27 -15.11 -4.99 4.86
N ALA A 28 -15.30 -5.46 3.63
CA ALA A 28 -16.43 -6.32 3.27
C ALA A 28 -16.40 -7.68 3.99
N LEU A 29 -15.21 -8.18 4.34
CA LEU A 29 -15.01 -9.44 5.06
C LEU A 29 -14.66 -9.25 6.54
N ALA A 30 -14.51 -7.99 6.97
CA ALA A 30 -14.07 -7.60 8.30
C ALA A 30 -12.80 -8.33 8.78
N ARG A 31 -11.81 -8.53 7.89
CA ARG A 31 -10.58 -9.27 8.21
C ARG A 31 -9.37 -8.81 7.40
N PHE A 32 -8.18 -9.18 7.85
CA PHE A 32 -6.97 -9.08 7.05
C PHE A 32 -6.94 -10.16 5.97
N THR A 33 -6.62 -9.78 4.73
CA THR A 33 -6.56 -10.68 3.56
C THR A 33 -5.14 -10.86 3.03
N HIS A 34 -4.21 -9.97 3.40
CA HIS A 34 -2.81 -10.07 3.04
C HIS A 34 -1.92 -9.47 4.14
N LEU A 35 -0.80 -10.14 4.41
CA LEU A 35 0.22 -9.71 5.36
C LEU A 35 1.59 -9.92 4.72
N GLU A 36 2.43 -8.90 4.75
CA GLU A 36 3.81 -8.95 4.26
C GLU A 36 4.74 -8.35 5.31
N ILE A 37 5.89 -8.97 5.56
CA ILE A 37 6.94 -8.43 6.43
C ILE A 37 8.11 -7.97 5.55
N SER A 38 8.56 -6.74 5.75
CA SER A 38 9.77 -6.21 5.10
C SER A 38 10.72 -5.59 6.12
N ASP A 39 11.94 -5.31 5.68
CA ASP A 39 12.86 -4.44 6.43
C ASP A 39 12.41 -2.96 6.35
N VAL A 40 13.23 -2.06 6.89
CA VAL A 40 13.02 -0.60 6.82
C VAL A 40 13.19 0.00 5.41
N ARG A 41 13.79 -0.73 4.48
CA ARG A 41 14.15 -0.26 3.13
C ARG A 41 12.96 -0.46 2.20
N GLY A 42 11.86 0.21 2.52
CA GLY A 42 10.65 0.20 1.72
C GLY A 42 9.44 0.68 2.50
N GLY A 43 8.68 1.58 1.89
CA GLY A 43 7.42 2.06 2.45
C GLY A 43 6.25 1.12 2.13
N GLU A 44 5.13 1.42 2.77
CA GLU A 44 3.82 0.88 2.41
C GLU A 44 3.41 1.41 1.01
N SER A 45 2.80 0.55 0.20
CA SER A 45 2.41 0.89 -1.17
C SER A 45 1.46 -0.17 -1.74
N PHE A 46 0.59 0.23 -2.68
CA PHE A 46 -0.19 -0.71 -3.49
C PHE A 46 0.68 -1.68 -4.29
N LEU A 47 1.98 -1.41 -4.46
CA LEU A 47 2.93 -2.36 -5.04
C LEU A 47 3.03 -3.68 -4.25
N ARG A 48 2.70 -3.69 -2.96
CA ARG A 48 2.72 -4.86 -2.09
C ARG A 48 1.41 -5.66 -2.07
N VAL A 49 0.31 -5.02 -2.47
CA VAL A 49 -1.02 -5.66 -2.42
C VAL A 49 -1.24 -6.56 -3.64
N PRO A 50 -1.70 -7.81 -3.47
CA PRO A 50 -2.11 -8.68 -4.57
C PRO A 50 -3.49 -8.25 -5.09
N LEU A 51 -3.49 -7.42 -6.13
CA LEU A 51 -4.70 -6.87 -6.74
C LEU A 51 -5.31 -7.82 -7.76
N ARG A 52 -6.64 -7.87 -7.78
CA ARG A 52 -7.46 -8.55 -8.79
C ARG A 52 -8.31 -7.55 -9.56
N GLN A 53 -8.73 -7.96 -10.75
CA GLN A 53 -9.67 -7.19 -11.55
C GLN A 53 -10.95 -6.95 -10.76
N GLY A 54 -11.41 -5.69 -10.74
CA GLY A 54 -12.61 -5.27 -10.02
C GLY A 54 -12.40 -4.95 -8.54
N ASP A 55 -11.19 -5.12 -7.99
CA ASP A 55 -10.89 -4.66 -6.64
C ASP A 55 -10.96 -3.13 -6.56
N ILE A 56 -11.33 -2.61 -5.39
CA ILE A 56 -11.25 -1.17 -5.08
C ILE A 56 -10.31 -1.01 -3.89
N VAL A 57 -9.15 -0.38 -4.11
CA VAL A 57 -8.21 -0.06 -3.03
C VAL A 57 -8.38 1.35 -2.51
N VAL A 58 -8.28 1.50 -1.20
CA VAL A 58 -8.38 2.80 -0.52
C VAL A 58 -7.03 3.13 0.11
N GLY A 59 -6.55 4.35 -0.13
CA GLY A 59 -5.25 4.79 0.38
C GLY A 59 -5.21 6.28 0.76
N ASP A 60 -4.28 6.64 1.63
CA ASP A 60 -4.04 8.03 1.98
C ASP A 60 -3.09 8.74 0.99
N ARG A 61 -2.59 9.92 1.37
CA ARG A 61 -1.70 10.71 0.50
C ARG A 61 -0.39 10.02 0.14
N ALA A 62 0.15 9.16 0.98
CA ALA A 62 1.37 8.42 0.68
C ALA A 62 1.17 7.44 -0.49
N TYR A 63 -0.07 6.99 -0.71
CA TYR A 63 -0.44 6.08 -1.79
C TYR A 63 -0.66 6.78 -3.14
N GLY A 64 -0.87 8.09 -3.14
CA GLY A 64 -1.19 8.88 -4.33
C GLY A 64 -0.01 9.11 -5.28
N ARG A 65 0.89 8.15 -5.45
CA ARG A 65 2.05 8.26 -6.35
C ARG A 65 1.75 7.56 -7.67
N ALA A 66 2.08 8.22 -8.79
CA ALA A 66 1.77 7.72 -10.14
C ALA A 66 2.16 6.24 -10.38
N PRO A 67 3.38 5.75 -10.04
CA PRO A 67 3.72 4.33 -10.25
C PRO A 67 2.86 3.36 -9.42
N SER A 68 2.46 3.77 -8.21
CA SER A 68 1.58 2.94 -7.38
C SER A 68 0.16 2.87 -7.94
N LEU A 69 -0.36 3.99 -8.48
CA LEU A 69 -1.68 4.04 -9.09
C LEU A 69 -1.71 3.35 -10.46
N GLU A 70 -0.64 3.45 -11.24
CA GLU A 70 -0.48 2.73 -12.50
C GLU A 70 -0.64 1.22 -12.28
N LYS A 71 0.04 0.64 -11.29
CA LYS A 71 -0.14 -0.79 -10.96
C LYS A 71 -1.60 -1.15 -10.73
N VAL A 72 -2.36 -0.30 -10.02
CA VAL A 72 -3.79 -0.57 -9.74
C VAL A 72 -4.58 -0.62 -11.03
N VAL A 73 -4.42 0.39 -11.89
CA VAL A 73 -5.12 0.45 -13.18
C VAL A 73 -4.70 -0.71 -14.09
N SER A 74 -3.41 -1.05 -14.14
CA SER A 74 -2.90 -2.19 -14.92
C SER A 74 -3.44 -3.54 -14.46
N ALA A 75 -3.83 -3.67 -13.18
CA ALA A 75 -4.48 -4.86 -12.65
C ALA A 75 -5.99 -4.92 -12.98
N GLY A 76 -6.55 -3.90 -13.64
CA GLY A 76 -7.99 -3.78 -13.87
C GLY A 76 -8.78 -3.49 -12.59
N ALA A 77 -8.12 -2.90 -11.59
CA ALA A 77 -8.69 -2.47 -10.33
C ALA A 77 -8.89 -0.94 -10.32
N ASP A 78 -9.71 -0.47 -9.39
CA ASP A 78 -9.99 0.94 -9.14
C ASP A 78 -9.39 1.40 -7.81
N PHE A 79 -9.27 2.72 -7.61
CA PHE A 79 -8.74 3.28 -6.37
C PHE A 79 -9.47 4.52 -5.89
N ILE A 80 -9.52 4.67 -4.56
CA ILE A 80 -9.91 5.90 -3.87
C ILE A 80 -8.72 6.36 -3.05
N VAL A 81 -8.07 7.45 -3.49
CA VAL A 81 -6.87 7.95 -2.82
C VAL A 81 -6.97 9.43 -2.54
N ARG A 82 -6.65 9.81 -1.30
CA ARG A 82 -6.55 11.23 -0.94
C ARG A 82 -5.28 11.81 -1.57
N THR A 83 -5.40 12.75 -2.51
CA THR A 83 -4.23 13.42 -3.12
C THR A 83 -4.01 14.83 -2.52
N GLY A 84 -2.75 15.27 -2.47
CA GLY A 84 -2.42 16.65 -2.17
C GLY A 84 -2.46 17.54 -3.41
N TRP A 85 -2.78 18.82 -3.24
CA TRP A 85 -2.95 19.80 -4.33
C TRP A 85 -1.74 19.98 -5.27
N LYS A 86 -0.49 19.83 -4.79
CA LYS A 86 0.72 20.20 -5.57
C LYS A 86 1.68 19.06 -5.95
N THR A 87 1.57 17.85 -5.39
CA THR A 87 2.78 17.02 -5.23
C THR A 87 2.68 15.55 -5.61
N SER A 88 1.50 15.03 -5.94
CA SER A 88 1.30 13.57 -6.05
C SER A 88 0.99 13.10 -7.47
N VAL A 89 0.03 13.74 -8.13
CA VAL A 89 -0.42 13.38 -9.48
C VAL A 89 -0.74 14.67 -10.24
N ARG A 90 -0.18 14.81 -11.45
CA ARG A 90 -0.55 15.91 -12.34
C ARG A 90 -1.87 15.55 -13.02
N LEU A 91 -2.94 16.27 -12.67
CA LEU A 91 -4.19 16.15 -13.39
C LEU A 91 -4.04 16.81 -14.76
N THR A 92 -4.22 16.04 -15.80
CA THR A 92 -4.30 16.54 -17.17
C THR A 92 -5.75 16.53 -17.60
N THR A 93 -6.18 17.55 -18.34
CA THR A 93 -7.47 17.48 -19.02
C THR A 93 -7.46 16.28 -19.94
N GLY A 94 -8.41 15.36 -19.73
CA GLY A 94 -8.56 14.21 -20.61
C GLY A 94 -8.80 14.68 -22.05
N ARG A 95 -7.93 14.29 -22.97
CA ARG A 95 -8.30 14.28 -24.39
C ARG A 95 -9.22 13.09 -24.56
N ALA A 96 -10.49 13.35 -24.84
CA ALA A 96 -11.44 12.30 -25.19
C ALA A 96 -10.87 11.53 -26.38
N THR A 97 -10.40 10.31 -26.13
CA THR A 97 -10.18 9.32 -27.19
C THR A 97 -11.46 8.52 -27.20
N GLY A 98 -12.34 8.83 -28.15
CA GLY A 98 -13.76 8.54 -28.04
C GLY A 98 -14.10 7.06 -27.87
N ARG A 99 -15.09 6.80 -27.01
CA ARG A 99 -16.24 5.90 -27.26
C ARG A 99 -17.18 5.98 -26.06
N LEU A 100 -18.19 6.85 -26.12
CA LEU A 100 -19.36 6.78 -25.25
C LEU A 100 -20.40 5.93 -25.95
N GLU A 101 -20.38 4.62 -25.74
CA GLU A 101 -21.51 3.77 -26.12
C GLU A 101 -22.58 3.94 -25.04
N ARG A 102 -23.55 4.80 -25.33
CA ARG A 102 -24.79 4.90 -24.56
C ARG A 102 -25.55 3.59 -24.72
N HIS A 103 -25.57 2.76 -23.68
CA HIS A 103 -26.61 1.76 -23.53
C HIS A 103 -27.76 2.43 -22.77
N LEU A 104 -28.86 2.63 -23.50
CA LEU A 104 -30.19 2.82 -22.94
C LEU A 104 -30.64 1.53 -22.27
#